data_AF-A0A9E0TS05-F1
#
_entry.id   AF-A0A9E0TS05-F1
#
_cell.length_a   1.000
_cell.length_b   1.000
_cell.length_c   1.000
_cell.angle_alpha   90.00
_cell.angle_beta   90.00
_cell.angle_gamma   90.00
#
_symmetry.space_group_name_H-M   'P 1'
#
loop_
_entity.id
_entity.type
_entity.pdbx_description
1 polymer ?
#
loop_
_entity_poly.entity_id
_entity_poly.type
_entity_poly.pdbx_seq_one_letter_code
_entity_poly.pdbx_strand_id
1 'polypeptide(L)'
;MLVIRRLVDRRRAYTGIFLPGEPPKIFPTTDHEHARILAIYKQDRPYEGIVNDFSDPLFESTPPPAPAPTAAPKKKTRRGPSATGA
;
A
#
# COMPACT_ATOMS: atom_id res chain seq x y z
N MET A 1 7.93 -2.93 -21.85
CA MET A 1 7.25 -3.22 -20.57
C MET A 1 8.31 -3.44 -19.52
N LEU A 2 8.32 -2.63 -18.45
CA LEU A 2 9.24 -2.77 -17.32
C LEU A 2 8.70 -3.86 -16.39
N VAL A 3 9.54 -4.83 -16.04
CA VAL A 3 9.16 -5.90 -15.11
C VAL A 3 10.06 -5.84 -13.89
N ILE A 4 9.46 -5.72 -12.70
CA ILE A 4 10.16 -5.76 -11.41
C ILE A 4 9.70 -7.03 -10.69
N ARG A 5 10.64 -7.86 -10.25
CA ARG A 5 10.34 -9.11 -9.54
C ARG A 5 11.10 -9.20 -8.23
N ARG A 6 10.44 -9.80 -7.24
CA ARG A 6 11.06 -10.26 -6.00
C ARG A 6 11.70 -11.62 -6.26
N LEU A 7 12.98 -11.74 -5.92
CA LEU A 7 13.72 -13.00 -5.94
C LEU A 7 14.15 -13.31 -4.51
N VAL A 8 14.01 -14.56 -4.08
CA VAL A 8 14.37 -14.99 -2.73
C VAL A 8 15.23 -16.23 -2.85
N ASP A 9 16.39 -16.22 -2.21
CA ASP A 9 17.21 -17.41 -2.00
C ASP A 9 17.05 -17.91 -0.55
N ARG A 10 17.82 -18.91 -0.14
CA ARG A 10 17.74 -19.48 1.22
C ARG A 10 18.15 -18.51 2.34
N ARG A 11 18.82 -17.41 2.04
CA ARG A 11 19.51 -16.53 3.00
C ARG A 11 19.20 -15.04 2.81
N ARG A 12 18.75 -14.61 1.64
CA ARG A 12 18.66 -13.23 1.18
C ARG A 12 17.55 -13.09 0.16
N ALA A 13 17.06 -11.86 0.07
CA ALA A 13 16.13 -11.47 -0.95
C ALA A 13 16.73 -10.37 -1.82
N TYR A 14 16.26 -10.32 -3.06
CA TYR A 14 16.77 -9.48 -4.12
C TYR A 14 15.60 -8.88 -4.88
N THR A 15 15.85 -7.72 -5.48
CA THR A 15 14.96 -7.13 -6.49
C THR A 15 15.65 -7.24 -7.83
N GLY A 16 14.93 -7.79 -8.82
CA GLY A 16 15.35 -7.83 -10.21
C GLY A 16 14.55 -6.84 -11.04
N ILE A 17 15.23 -5.97 -11.78
CA ILE A 17 14.66 -5.01 -12.73
C ILE A 17 15.02 -5.49 -14.15
N PHE A 18 14.00 -5.73 -14.95
CA PHE A 18 14.11 -6.27 -16.31
C PHE A 18 13.57 -5.28 -17.32
N LEU A 19 14.45 -4.83 -18.22
CA LEU A 19 14.14 -3.93 -19.32
C LEU A 19 14.40 -4.66 -20.65
N PRO A 20 13.50 -4.57 -21.66
CA PRO A 20 13.74 -5.18 -22.96
C PRO A 20 15.02 -4.64 -23.60
N GLY A 21 15.93 -5.54 -23.97
CA GLY A 21 17.20 -5.19 -24.62
C GLY A 21 18.33 -4.77 -23.67
N GLU A 22 18.08 -4.66 -22.35
CA GLU A 22 19.13 -4.44 -21.36
C GLU A 22 19.39 -5.70 -20.52
N PRO A 23 20.64 -5.90 -20.04
CA PRO A 23 20.92 -6.89 -19.02
C PRO A 23 20.08 -6.65 -17.75
N PRO A 24 19.59 -7.71 -17.10
CA PRO A 24 18.82 -7.56 -15.87
C PRO A 24 19.68 -6.96 -14.75
N LYS A 25 19.10 -6.01 -14.02
CA LYS A 25 19.73 -5.40 -12.83
C LYS A 25 19.18 -6.09 -11.60
N ILE A 26 20.01 -6.90 -10.93
CA ILE A 26 19.63 -7.68 -9.74
C ILE A 26 20.51 -7.24 -8.59
N PHE A 27 19.89 -6.84 -7.48
CA PHE A 27 20.60 -6.38 -6.30
C PHE A 27 19.86 -6.80 -5.02
N PRO A 28 20.58 -7.05 -3.91
CA PRO A 28 19.97 -7.47 -2.66
C PRO A 28 19.09 -6.35 -2.10
N THR A 29 17.91 -6.70 -1.60
CA THR A 29 16.94 -5.76 -1.04
C THR A 29 16.11 -6.41 0.05
N THR A 30 15.78 -5.66 1.09
CA THR A 30 14.75 -5.96 2.09
C THR A 30 13.33 -5.87 1.49
N ASP A 31 12.32 -6.34 2.21
CA ASP A 31 10.91 -6.21 1.77
C ASP A 31 10.49 -4.74 1.68
N HIS A 32 10.94 -3.92 2.63
CA HIS A 32 10.65 -2.49 2.66
C HIS A 32 11.26 -1.75 1.46
N GLU A 33 12.53 -2.05 1.13
CA GLU A 33 13.18 -1.48 -0.05
C GLU A 33 12.49 -1.90 -1.34
N HIS A 34 12.09 -3.17 -1.44
CA HIS A 34 11.34 -3.65 -2.60
C HIS A 34 9.99 -2.96 -2.75
N ALA A 35 9.21 -2.83 -1.67
CA ALA A 35 7.95 -2.08 -1.69
C ALA A 35 8.17 -0.62 -2.11
N ARG A 36 9.26 0.01 -1.65
CA ARG A 36 9.61 1.38 -2.04
C ARG A 36 9.97 1.47 -3.52
N ILE A 37 10.69 0.48 -4.07
CA ILE A 37 11.00 0.40 -5.50
C ILE A 37 9.72 0.27 -6.32
N LEU A 38 8.79 -0.61 -5.93
CA LEU A 38 7.49 -0.74 -6.61
C LEU A 38 6.72 0.59 -6.62
N ALA A 39 6.72 1.32 -5.50
CA ALA A 39 6.08 2.64 -5.41
C ALA A 39 6.72 3.69 -6.32
N ILE A 40 8.05 3.72 -6.45
CA ILE A 40 8.76 4.63 -7.35
C ILE A 40 8.35 4.38 -8.82
N TYR A 41 8.26 3.10 -9.20
CA TYR A 41 7.86 2.70 -10.56
C TYR A 41 6.35 2.57 -10.75
N LYS A 42 5.56 2.92 -9.73
CA LYS A 42 4.09 2.87 -9.75
C LYS A 42 3.54 1.48 -10.10
N GLN A 43 4.18 0.45 -9.57
CA GLN A 43 3.78 -0.97 -9.71
C GLN A 43 3.23 -1.56 -8.41
N ASP A 44 3.01 -0.75 -7.37
CA ASP A 44 2.51 -1.18 -6.07
C ASP A 44 0.97 -1.18 -5.94
N ARG A 45 0.26 -0.44 -6.80
CA ARG A 45 -1.20 -0.26 -6.76
C ARG A 45 -1.73 0.26 -8.10
N PRO A 46 -3.06 0.36 -8.30
CA PRO A 46 -3.61 1.07 -9.45
C PRO A 46 -3.19 2.55 -9.42
N TYR A 47 -2.74 3.06 -10.58
CA TYR A 47 -2.50 4.48 -10.77
C TYR A 47 -3.25 4.94 -12.02
N GLU A 48 -3.87 6.11 -11.92
CA GLU A 48 -4.59 6.73 -13.04
C GLU A 48 -3.64 6.96 -14.23
N GLY A 49 -4.08 6.52 -15.42
CA GLY A 49 -3.33 6.69 -16.67
C GLY A 49 -2.07 5.83 -16.81
N ILE A 50 -1.83 4.87 -15.90
CA ILE A 50 -0.64 4.00 -15.94
C ILE A 50 -1.06 2.55 -16.09
N VAL A 51 -0.51 1.92 -17.14
CA VAL A 51 -0.71 0.49 -17.39
C VAL A 51 0.28 -0.32 -16.55
N ASN A 52 -0.24 -1.02 -15.55
CA ASN A 52 0.47 -1.96 -14.68
C ASN A 52 -0.40 -3.21 -14.40
N ASP A 53 0.11 -4.16 -13.62
CA ASP A 53 -0.60 -5.39 -13.28
C ASP A 53 -1.96 -5.17 -12.58
N PHE A 54 -2.23 -3.96 -12.06
CA PHE A 54 -3.49 -3.58 -11.41
C PHE A 54 -4.44 -2.78 -12.32
N SER A 55 -4.04 -2.51 -13.56
CA SER A 55 -4.83 -1.78 -14.56
C SER A 55 -5.56 -2.69 -15.53
N ASP A 56 -5.38 -4.02 -15.41
CA ASP A 56 -6.09 -5.00 -16.22
C ASP A 56 -7.60 -4.94 -15.87
N PRO A 57 -8.51 -4.80 -16.86
CA PRO A 57 -9.95 -4.74 -16.63
C PRO A 57 -10.54 -5.99 -15.96
N LEU A 58 -9.81 -7.12 -15.92
CA LEU A 58 -10.21 -8.29 -15.11
C LEU A 58 -10.10 -8.02 -13.59
N PHE A 59 -9.36 -6.99 -13.18
CA PHE A 59 -9.22 -6.51 -11.80
C PHE A 59 -10.09 -5.28 -11.52
N GLU A 60 -11.19 -5.06 -12.26
CA GLU A 60 -12.18 -4.04 -11.93
C GLU A 60 -12.82 -4.35 -10.57
N SER A 61 -12.09 -3.89 -9.54
CA SER A 61 -12.42 -4.00 -8.15
C SER A 61 -13.50 -2.96 -7.90
N THR A 62 -14.68 -3.42 -7.51
CA THR A 62 -15.73 -2.55 -6.98
C THR A 62 -15.09 -1.55 -6.02
N PRO A 63 -15.30 -0.24 -6.17
CA PRO A 63 -14.67 0.73 -5.29
C PRO A 63 -15.02 0.36 -3.84
N PRO A 64 -14.05 0.40 -2.90
CA PRO A 64 -14.35 0.11 -1.52
C PRO A 64 -15.47 1.05 -1.07
N PRO A 65 -16.49 0.56 -0.35
CA PRO A 65 -17.56 1.42 0.14
C PRO A 65 -16.91 2.56 0.93
N ALA A 66 -17.31 3.79 0.63
CA ALA A 66 -16.81 4.98 1.29
C ALA A 66 -16.78 4.74 2.81
N PRO A 67 -15.71 5.14 3.53
CA PRO A 67 -15.67 4.98 4.97
C PRO A 67 -16.92 5.63 5.55
N ALA A 68 -17.76 4.82 6.21
CA ALA A 68 -18.94 5.31 6.89
C ALA A 68 -18.52 6.49 7.77
N PRO A 69 -19.29 7.60 7.83
CA PRO A 69 -18.92 8.75 8.63
C PRO A 69 -18.70 8.28 10.07
N THR A 70 -17.45 8.30 10.50
CA THR A 70 -17.06 7.97 11.87
C THR A 70 -17.90 8.85 12.78
N ALA A 71 -18.84 8.22 13.50
CA ALA A 71 -19.69 8.92 14.44
C ALA A 71 -18.81 9.74 15.39
N ALA A 72 -18.98 11.05 15.34
CA ALA A 72 -18.25 12.00 16.18
C ALA A 72 -18.30 11.53 17.65
N PRO A 73 -17.19 11.67 18.41
CA PRO A 73 -17.18 11.26 19.80
C PRO A 73 -18.22 12.11 20.56
N LYS A 74 -19.28 11.46 21.05
CA LYS A 74 -20.25 12.11 21.96
C LYS A 74 -19.47 12.61 23.18
N LYS A 75 -19.34 13.94 23.32
CA LYS A 75 -18.78 14.59 24.51
C LYS A 75 -19.52 14.05 25.74
N LYS A 76 -18.82 13.29 26.60
CA LYS A 76 -19.32 12.92 27.93
C LYS A 76 -19.43 14.18 28.77
N THR A 77 -20.64 14.71 28.91
CA THR A 77 -20.98 15.71 29.92
C THR A 77 -20.79 15.07 31.30
N ARG A 78 -19.70 15.40 31.99
CA ARG A 78 -19.53 15.08 33.41
C ARG A 78 -20.50 15.98 34.19
N ARG A 79 -21.66 15.46 34.57
CA ARG A 79 -22.47 16.07 35.65
C ARG A 79 -21.73 15.80 36.95
N GLY A 80 -21.20 16.84 37.57
CA GLY A 80 -20.66 16.78 38.93
C GLY A 80 -21.81 16.53 39.92
N PRO A 81 -21.55 15.86 41.06
CA PRO A 81 -22.55 15.59 42.06
C PRO A 81 -22.85 16.89 42.84
N SER A 82 -24.13 17.25 42.93
CA SER A 82 -24.66 18.22 43.87
C SER A 82 -24.51 17.66 45.28
N ALA A 83 -23.69 18.30 46.10
CA ALA A 83 -23.60 18.04 47.54
C ALA A 83 -24.82 18.62 48.26
N THR A 84 -25.43 17.80 49.11
CA THR A 84 -26.50 18.13 50.05
C THR A 84 -25.94 18.01 51.47
N GLY A 85 -26.29 18.94 52.36
CA GLY A 85 -26.00 18.94 53.81
C GLY A 85 -24.89 19.94 54.18
N ALA A 86 -25.06 20.87 55.12
CA ALA A 86 -25.95 20.95 56.29
C ALA A 86 -26.43 22.39 56.51
#